data_AF-S7QL67-F1
#
_entry.id   AF-S7QL67-F1
#
_cell.length_a   1.000
_cell.length_b   1.000
_cell.length_c   1.000
_cell.angle_alpha   90.00
_cell.angle_beta   90.00
_cell.angle_gamma   90.00
#
_symmetry.space_group_name_H-M   'P 1'
#
loop_
_entity.id
_entity.type
_entity.pdbx_description
1 polymer ?
#
loop_
_entity_poly.entity_id
_entity_poly.type
_entity_poly.pdbx_seq_one_letter_code
_entity_poly.pdbx_strand_id
1 'polypeptide(L)'
;MPAFFLHNLALLFAALSCVVSLFFSLLLTRTLAGRTLRVSRIRLHLRPSLSIHVDGFYYSHRTSIPRPDLKLPNQPFTLKAAQVVLRFRVPRPSYPAWATLTIKDIFHASPQASASVERALLTLWLFPYAFRFTAGTYVNVQLDDFRVRVFDSESTPRWVEILRRNLIMTMLKGETLRLDDFKTSVRFGVPDRWQSPESKQRQEVDGMSGEQEMMVTVMGEKYHTKNWQGRIYALGKVDMQWRTSLSSDRGRFVMVMEEARWIKVRETYELETPISTPYQILSSILQLPVTLWQTYNNIATAADVYIPVINLSYDQFRLRDSEVVHQIGIMVEENMWAIGGFLEGFVGDLLTKSIQPGGGKAGALADEISEGKDSAGPEVMQEEEKPLEEKAADNQIIMDGHAEKD
;
A
#
# COMPACT_ATOMS: atom_id res chain seq x y z
N MET A 1 4.77 15.87 53.75
CA MET A 1 3.61 15.01 53.43
C MET A 1 3.37 14.71 51.93
N PRO A 2 3.66 15.57 50.92
CA PRO A 2 3.35 15.24 49.52
C PRO A 2 4.19 14.08 48.93
N ALA A 3 5.38 13.82 49.46
CA ALA A 3 6.26 12.74 48.99
C ALA A 3 5.71 11.32 49.29
N PHE A 4 5.01 11.14 50.41
CA PHE A 4 4.44 9.84 50.79
C PHE A 4 3.23 9.49 49.91
N PHE A 5 2.40 10.49 49.57
CA PHE A 5 1.25 10.32 48.69
C PHE A 5 1.67 9.97 47.25
N LEU A 6 2.68 10.66 46.71
CA LEU A 6 3.23 10.38 45.39
C LEU A 6 3.85 8.97 45.29
N HIS A 7 4.50 8.50 46.35
CA HIS A 7 5.08 7.15 46.40
C HIS A 7 4.00 6.06 46.38
N ASN A 8 2.95 6.21 47.18
CA ASN A 8 1.84 5.25 47.23
C ASN A 8 1.02 5.25 45.93
N LEU A 9 0.83 6.40 45.30
CA LEU A 9 0.18 6.49 43.99
C LEU A 9 1.00 5.76 42.91
N ALA A 10 2.34 5.92 42.92
CA ALA A 10 3.22 5.23 41.98
C ALA A 10 3.21 3.70 42.18
N LEU A 11 3.17 3.23 43.43
CA LEU A 11 3.04 1.80 43.74
C LEU A 11 1.69 1.23 43.30
N LEU A 12 0.59 1.98 43.46
CA LEU A 12 -0.73 1.57 43.02
C LEU A 12 -0.83 1.50 41.49
N PHE A 13 -0.26 2.48 40.78
CA PHE A 13 -0.14 2.43 39.32
C PHE A 13 0.71 1.24 38.85
N ALA A 14 1.82 0.96 39.54
CA ALA A 14 2.67 -0.19 39.23
C ALA A 14 1.90 -1.51 39.42
N ALA A 15 1.18 -1.68 40.53
CA ALA A 15 0.37 -2.87 40.82
C ALA A 15 -0.76 -3.04 39.79
N LEU A 16 -1.47 -1.97 39.47
CA LEU A 16 -2.57 -2.00 38.49
C LEU A 16 -2.06 -2.30 37.08
N SER A 17 -0.90 -1.76 36.71
CA SER A 17 -0.22 -2.10 35.44
C SER A 17 0.21 -3.57 35.40
N CYS A 18 0.62 -4.14 36.54
CA CYS A 18 1.05 -5.54 36.63
C CYS A 18 -0.15 -6.49 36.47
N VAL A 19 -1.30 -6.19 37.12
CA VAL A 19 -2.54 -6.95 36.99
C VAL A 19 -3.09 -6.89 35.57
N VAL A 20 -3.12 -5.71 34.94
CA VAL A 20 -3.52 -5.56 33.54
C VAL A 20 -2.58 -6.32 32.62
N SER A 21 -1.26 -6.24 32.84
CA SER A 21 -0.26 -6.97 32.04
C SER A 21 -0.39 -8.49 32.18
N LEU A 22 -0.66 -9.00 33.40
CA LEU A 22 -0.93 -10.42 33.66
C LEU A 22 -2.22 -10.89 33.00
N PHE A 23 -3.29 -10.09 33.09
CA PHE A 23 -4.57 -10.37 32.45
C PHE A 23 -4.44 -10.41 30.94
N PHE A 24 -3.73 -9.44 30.35
CA PHE A 24 -3.37 -9.48 28.94
C PHE A 24 -2.52 -10.71 28.65
N SER A 25 -1.45 -11.02 29.40
CA SER A 25 -0.63 -12.22 29.16
C SER A 25 -1.45 -13.53 29.19
N LEU A 26 -2.44 -13.64 30.07
CA LEU A 26 -3.33 -14.80 30.16
C LEU A 26 -4.36 -14.85 29.01
N LEU A 27 -4.89 -13.70 28.59
CA LEU A 27 -5.74 -13.61 27.40
C LEU A 27 -4.96 -13.90 26.12
N LEU A 28 -3.73 -13.40 26.03
CA LEU A 28 -2.85 -13.49 24.86
C LEU A 28 -2.35 -14.93 24.64
N THR A 29 -2.39 -15.81 25.64
CA THR A 29 -1.94 -17.22 25.51
C THR A 29 -3.08 -18.19 25.18
N ARG A 30 -4.34 -17.77 25.27
CA ARG A 30 -5.50 -18.63 24.99
C ARG A 30 -5.97 -18.49 23.55
N THR A 31 -6.31 -19.62 22.95
CA THR A 31 -6.99 -19.66 21.66
C THR A 31 -8.45 -19.27 21.85
N LEU A 32 -8.82 -18.03 21.50
CA LEU A 32 -10.20 -17.56 21.57
C LEU A 32 -10.81 -17.58 20.16
N ALA A 33 -11.83 -18.41 19.94
CA ALA A 33 -12.57 -18.50 18.68
C ALA A 33 -11.71 -18.70 17.42
N GLY A 34 -10.74 -19.65 17.46
CA GLY A 34 -9.87 -19.95 16.32
C GLY A 34 -8.82 -18.86 16.02
N ARG A 35 -8.62 -17.92 16.95
CA ARG A 35 -7.53 -16.94 16.93
C ARG A 35 -6.45 -17.42 17.89
N THR A 36 -5.23 -17.51 17.41
CA THR A 36 -4.05 -17.75 18.24
C THR A 36 -3.26 -16.45 18.31
N LEU A 37 -2.97 -16.04 19.53
CA LEU A 37 -2.09 -14.92 19.80
C LEU A 37 -0.93 -15.51 20.59
N ARG A 38 0.28 -15.07 20.27
CA ARG A 38 1.50 -15.49 20.95
C ARG A 38 2.40 -14.28 21.06
N VAL A 39 2.92 -14.09 22.25
CA VAL A 39 3.88 -13.04 22.57
C VAL A 39 5.00 -13.71 23.34
N SER A 40 6.23 -13.65 22.83
CA SER A 40 7.36 -14.32 23.46
C SER A 40 7.80 -13.61 24.74
N ARG A 41 7.84 -12.27 24.73
CA ARG A 41 8.32 -11.50 25.88
C ARG A 41 7.68 -10.12 25.94
N ILE A 42 7.28 -9.70 27.14
CA ILE A 42 6.86 -8.32 27.42
C ILE A 42 7.84 -7.73 28.44
N ARG A 43 8.45 -6.58 28.12
CA ARG A 43 9.32 -5.83 29.04
C ARG A 43 8.75 -4.43 29.24
N LEU A 44 8.64 -4.02 30.49
CA LEU A 44 8.22 -2.69 30.89
C LEU A 44 9.42 -1.94 31.45
N HIS A 45 9.77 -0.82 30.83
CA HIS A 45 10.80 0.08 31.34
C HIS A 45 10.14 1.36 31.85
N LEU A 46 10.33 1.68 33.13
CA LEU A 46 9.66 2.82 33.80
C LEU A 46 10.50 4.12 33.77
N ARG A 47 11.81 4.05 33.53
CA ARG A 47 12.72 5.22 33.55
C ARG A 47 13.75 5.14 32.43
N PRO A 48 14.12 6.27 31.77
CA PRO A 48 13.66 7.64 31.99
C PRO A 48 12.30 7.99 31.35
N SER A 49 11.79 7.14 30.44
CA SER A 49 10.46 7.26 29.83
C SER A 49 9.75 5.91 29.92
N LEU A 50 8.44 5.91 30.17
CA LEU A 50 7.65 4.68 30.16
C LEU A 50 7.69 4.08 28.75
N SER A 51 8.29 2.89 28.61
CA SER A 51 8.26 2.12 27.37
C SER A 51 7.81 0.68 27.59
N ILE A 52 7.03 0.18 26.64
CA ILE A 52 6.53 -1.19 26.58
C ILE A 52 7.17 -1.83 25.37
N HIS A 53 7.93 -2.90 25.60
CA HIS A 53 8.54 -3.70 24.55
C HIS A 53 7.85 -5.05 24.52
N VAL A 54 7.37 -5.43 23.34
CA VAL A 54 6.73 -6.71 23.07
C VAL A 54 7.56 -7.38 21.97
N ASP A 55 8.27 -8.44 22.33
CA ASP A 55 9.12 -9.19 21.41
C ASP A 55 8.41 -10.48 20.98
N GLY A 56 8.58 -10.87 19.71
CA GLY A 56 8.02 -12.10 19.14
C GLY A 56 6.49 -12.09 19.10
N PHE A 57 5.91 -11.03 18.55
CA PHE A 57 4.46 -10.95 18.36
C PHE A 57 4.05 -11.83 17.18
N TYR A 58 3.12 -12.74 17.42
CA TYR A 58 2.53 -13.61 16.41
C TYR A 58 1.03 -13.69 16.63
N TYR A 59 0.27 -13.39 15.59
CA TYR A 59 -1.18 -13.53 15.54
C TYR A 59 -1.53 -14.40 14.35
N SER A 60 -2.39 -15.39 14.56
CA SER A 60 -2.93 -16.21 13.47
C SER A 60 -4.42 -16.44 13.67
N HIS A 61 -5.16 -16.34 12.57
CA HIS A 61 -6.59 -16.55 12.55
C HIS A 61 -6.98 -17.43 11.36
N ARG A 62 -7.64 -18.55 11.66
CA ARG A 62 -8.34 -19.33 10.64
C ARG A 62 -9.75 -18.79 10.53
N THR A 63 -10.06 -18.11 9.43
CA THR A 63 -11.44 -17.76 9.11
C THR A 63 -12.19 -19.05 8.77
N SER A 64 -13.21 -19.39 9.56
CA SER A 64 -14.02 -20.61 9.38
C SER A 64 -14.97 -20.56 8.19
N ILE A 65 -14.95 -19.48 7.41
CA ILE A 65 -15.83 -19.29 6.26
C ILE A 65 -15.00 -19.61 5.01
N PRO A 66 -15.04 -20.85 4.50
CA PRO A 66 -14.64 -21.07 3.12
C PRO A 66 -15.53 -20.18 2.26
N ARG A 67 -14.92 -19.26 1.51
CA ARG A 67 -15.62 -18.62 0.39
C ARG A 67 -15.51 -19.60 -0.77
N PRO A 68 -16.54 -20.42 -1.07
CA PRO A 68 -16.45 -21.43 -2.10
C PRO A 68 -16.13 -20.83 -3.48
N ASP A 69 -16.47 -19.56 -3.68
CA ASP A 69 -16.27 -18.83 -4.93
C ASP A 69 -14.80 -18.44 -5.17
N LEU A 70 -14.02 -18.29 -4.09
CA LEU A 70 -12.62 -17.93 -4.17
C LEU A 70 -11.80 -19.21 -4.08
N LYS A 71 -11.18 -19.62 -5.20
CA LYS A 71 -10.22 -20.75 -5.29
C LYS A 71 -8.89 -20.44 -4.56
N LEU A 72 -8.97 -19.90 -3.35
CA LEU A 72 -7.83 -19.49 -2.56
C LEU A 72 -7.27 -20.69 -1.80
N PRO A 73 -5.94 -20.80 -1.66
CA PRO A 73 -5.34 -21.81 -0.82
C PRO A 73 -5.86 -21.68 0.62
N ASN A 74 -6.03 -22.81 1.31
CA ASN A 74 -6.44 -22.85 2.72
C ASN A 74 -5.28 -22.39 3.63
N GLN A 75 -4.93 -21.11 3.53
CA GLN A 75 -3.87 -20.49 4.29
C GLN A 75 -4.47 -19.67 5.44
N PRO A 76 -3.99 -19.81 6.68
CA PRO A 76 -4.45 -18.96 7.77
C PRO A 76 -4.01 -17.51 7.52
N PHE A 77 -4.82 -16.56 7.99
CA PHE A 77 -4.35 -15.18 8.16
C PHE A 77 -3.29 -15.19 9.25
N THR A 78 -2.10 -14.66 8.97
CA THR A 78 -1.00 -14.55 9.94
C THR A 78 -0.44 -13.14 9.93
N LEU A 79 -0.11 -12.64 11.12
CA LEU A 79 0.55 -11.37 11.35
C LEU A 79 1.66 -11.61 12.36
N LYS A 80 2.89 -11.35 11.94
CA LYS A 80 4.11 -11.44 12.75
C LYS A 80 4.73 -10.06 12.89
N ALA A 81 5.33 -9.80 14.03
CA ALA A 81 6.24 -8.68 14.23
C ALA A 81 7.35 -9.11 15.19
N ALA A 82 8.61 -8.90 14.80
CA ALA A 82 9.74 -9.27 15.64
C ALA A 82 9.75 -8.47 16.94
N GLN A 83 9.43 -7.18 16.85
CA GLN A 83 9.44 -6.29 18.01
C GLN A 83 8.43 -5.15 17.84
N VAL A 84 7.65 -4.91 18.89
CA VAL A 84 6.75 -3.75 19.03
C VAL A 84 7.19 -2.95 20.25
N VAL A 85 7.56 -1.68 20.04
CA VAL A 85 8.02 -0.76 21.08
C VAL A 85 7.08 0.43 21.15
N LEU A 86 6.33 0.55 22.23
CA LEU A 86 5.54 1.73 22.55
C LEU A 86 6.30 2.60 23.55
N ARG A 87 6.60 3.84 23.21
CA ARG A 87 7.25 4.81 24.11
C ARG A 87 6.30 5.97 24.38
N PHE A 88 5.97 6.19 25.65
CA PHE A 88 5.20 7.34 26.06
C PHE A 88 6.12 8.53 26.31
N ARG A 89 5.66 9.72 25.92
CA ARG A 89 6.39 10.98 26.08
C ARG A 89 5.47 11.99 26.73
N VAL A 90 6.04 12.86 27.55
CA VAL A 90 5.33 14.05 28.02
C VAL A 90 5.30 15.04 26.84
N PRO A 91 4.11 15.39 26.32
CA PRO A 91 3.99 16.30 25.19
C PRO A 91 4.55 17.67 25.57
N ARG A 92 5.31 18.27 24.65
CA ARG A 92 5.88 19.62 24.80
C ARG A 92 5.33 20.52 23.71
N PRO A 93 5.23 21.85 23.90
CA PRO A 93 4.80 22.76 22.83
C PRO A 93 5.64 22.65 21.55
N SER A 94 6.93 22.34 21.67
CA SER A 94 7.83 22.11 20.52
C SER A 94 7.70 20.72 19.89
N TYR A 95 7.09 19.77 20.60
CA TYR A 95 6.90 18.39 20.12
C TYR A 95 5.68 17.78 20.85
N PRO A 96 4.46 18.01 20.33
CA PRO A 96 3.21 17.65 21.01
C PRO A 96 2.86 16.16 20.92
N ALA A 97 3.83 15.28 20.60
CA ALA A 97 3.57 13.85 20.57
C ALA A 97 3.54 13.29 21.99
N TRP A 98 2.50 12.50 22.29
CA TRP A 98 2.35 11.84 23.58
C TRP A 98 2.83 10.37 23.54
N ALA A 99 2.93 9.79 22.35
CA ALA A 99 3.44 8.44 22.19
C ALA A 99 4.11 8.23 20.82
N THR A 100 5.09 7.32 20.79
CA THR A 100 5.68 6.80 19.55
C THR A 100 5.65 5.28 19.60
N LEU A 101 5.06 4.66 18.57
CA LEU A 101 5.00 3.22 18.38
C LEU A 101 5.96 2.83 17.26
N THR A 102 6.94 2.00 17.56
CA THR A 102 7.88 1.46 16.58
C THR A 102 7.66 -0.03 16.47
N ILE A 103 7.38 -0.52 15.28
CA ILE A 103 7.21 -1.95 15.00
C ILE A 103 8.29 -2.35 14.01
N LYS A 104 8.98 -3.47 14.26
CA LYS A 104 10.02 -4.01 13.40
C LYS A 104 9.63 -5.37 12.83
N ASP A 105 10.07 -5.61 11.60
CA ASP A 105 9.90 -6.85 10.83
C ASP A 105 8.44 -7.32 10.84
N ILE A 106 7.55 -6.46 10.36
CA ILE A 106 6.14 -6.79 10.20
C ILE A 106 6.01 -7.71 9.00
N PHE A 107 5.39 -8.85 9.21
CA PHE A 107 5.02 -9.75 8.12
C PHE A 107 3.56 -10.14 8.27
N HIS A 108 2.78 -9.86 7.23
CA HIS A 108 1.39 -10.21 7.12
C HIS A 108 1.22 -11.17 5.95
N ALA A 109 0.64 -12.34 6.17
CA ALA A 109 0.25 -13.25 5.11
C ALA A 109 -1.22 -13.59 5.22
N SER A 110 -1.94 -13.44 4.12
CA SER A 110 -3.32 -13.89 3.93
C SER A 110 -3.40 -14.73 2.65
N PRO A 111 -4.50 -15.46 2.43
CA PRO A 111 -4.69 -16.20 1.18
C PRO A 111 -4.64 -15.33 -0.08
N GLN A 112 -4.92 -14.03 0.06
CA GLN A 112 -5.04 -13.08 -1.06
C GLN A 112 -3.73 -12.35 -1.35
N ALA A 113 -2.92 -12.10 -0.31
CA ALA A 113 -1.70 -11.33 -0.43
C ALA A 113 -0.77 -11.58 0.75
N SER A 114 0.53 -11.35 0.52
CA SER A 114 1.50 -11.11 1.57
C SER A 114 1.93 -9.64 1.58
N ALA A 115 2.22 -9.11 2.75
CA ALA A 115 2.74 -7.77 2.93
C ALA A 115 3.82 -7.78 4.01
N SER A 116 4.90 -7.05 3.80
CA SER A 116 5.96 -6.91 4.78
C SER A 116 6.39 -5.45 4.92
N VAL A 117 6.85 -5.10 6.11
CA VAL A 117 7.40 -3.78 6.44
C VAL A 117 8.60 -4.02 7.34
N GLU A 118 9.78 -3.54 6.96
CA GLU A 118 10.97 -3.66 7.80
C GLU A 118 10.79 -2.88 9.11
N ARG A 119 10.33 -1.63 9.01
CA ARG A 119 10.08 -0.79 10.18
C ARG A 119 8.88 0.13 9.98
N ALA A 120 7.91 0.06 10.88
CA ALA A 120 6.83 1.03 10.97
C ALA A 120 7.05 1.95 12.18
N LEU A 121 7.14 3.26 11.96
CA LEU A 121 7.22 4.27 12.99
C LEU A 121 5.94 5.12 12.99
N LEU A 122 5.16 5.01 14.05
CA LEU A 122 3.95 5.79 14.25
C LEU A 122 4.19 6.82 15.34
N THR A 123 3.98 8.09 15.02
CA THR A 123 4.01 9.21 15.98
C THR A 123 2.59 9.67 16.25
N LEU A 124 2.17 9.57 17.51
CA LEU A 124 0.82 9.93 17.96
C LEU A 124 0.83 11.34 18.55
N TRP A 125 0.11 12.25 17.89
CA TRP A 125 0.01 13.66 18.27
C TRP A 125 -1.10 13.89 19.29
N LEU A 126 -0.85 14.76 20.26
CA LEU A 126 -1.87 15.22 21.20
C LEU A 126 -2.42 16.55 20.71
N PHE A 127 -3.72 16.60 20.41
CA PHE A 127 -4.43 17.79 19.93
C PHE A 127 -3.70 18.53 18.80
N PRO A 128 -3.55 17.90 17.62
CA PRO A 128 -2.77 18.44 16.51
C PRO A 128 -3.18 19.87 16.11
N TYR A 129 -4.47 20.18 16.20
CA TYR A 129 -5.03 21.51 15.93
C TYR A 129 -4.58 22.57 16.93
N ALA A 130 -4.61 22.27 18.23
CA ALA A 130 -4.26 23.21 19.30
C ALA A 130 -2.79 23.68 19.22
N PHE A 131 -1.89 22.80 18.78
CA PHE A 131 -0.46 23.10 18.66
C PHE A 131 -0.06 23.60 17.27
N ARG A 132 -0.98 23.64 16.30
CA ARG A 132 -0.69 24.01 14.90
C ARG A 132 0.55 23.30 14.36
N PHE A 133 0.76 22.03 14.71
CA PHE A 133 1.90 21.25 14.25
C PHE A 133 1.61 20.47 12.96
N THR A 134 0.39 19.92 12.83
CA THR A 134 -0.06 19.18 11.64
C THR A 134 -1.33 19.82 11.06
N ALA A 135 -1.84 19.32 9.94
CA ALA A 135 -3.14 19.73 9.39
C ALA A 135 -4.34 19.03 10.06
N GLY A 136 -4.20 18.69 11.35
CA GLY A 136 -5.22 17.98 12.11
C GLY A 136 -5.09 16.46 12.11
N THR A 137 -4.02 15.91 11.54
CA THR A 137 -3.74 14.47 11.61
C THR A 137 -3.24 14.08 12.99
N TYR A 138 -3.81 13.00 13.52
CA TYR A 138 -3.49 12.48 14.85
C TYR A 138 -2.30 11.52 14.83
N VAL A 139 -2.02 10.96 13.66
CA VAL A 139 -0.97 9.96 13.49
C VAL A 139 -0.10 10.37 12.31
N ASN A 140 1.21 10.35 12.49
CA ASN A 140 2.16 10.31 11.39
C ASN A 140 2.74 8.90 11.33
N VAL A 141 2.62 8.24 10.18
CA VAL A 141 3.05 6.89 9.91
C VAL A 141 4.21 6.95 8.92
N GLN A 142 5.37 6.45 9.33
CA GLN A 142 6.47 6.15 8.42
C GLN A 142 6.61 4.65 8.27
N LEU A 143 6.55 4.13 7.04
CA LEU A 143 6.77 2.71 6.74
C LEU A 143 8.06 2.59 5.93
N ASP A 144 9.06 1.93 6.47
CA ASP A 144 10.32 1.68 5.76
C ASP A 144 10.26 0.31 5.06
N ASP A 145 10.68 0.28 3.79
CA ASP A 145 10.68 -0.89 2.91
C ASP A 145 9.35 -1.64 2.89
N PHE A 146 8.30 -0.96 2.42
CA PHE A 146 6.96 -1.53 2.38
C PHE A 146 6.79 -2.40 1.14
N ARG A 147 6.57 -3.70 1.33
CA ARG A 147 6.41 -4.65 0.23
C ARG A 147 5.04 -5.30 0.28
N VAL A 148 4.38 -5.43 -0.87
CA VAL A 148 3.06 -6.04 -1.00
C VAL A 148 3.08 -6.94 -2.23
N ARG A 149 2.75 -8.21 -2.04
CA ARG A 149 2.59 -9.19 -3.11
C ARG A 149 1.15 -9.68 -3.10
N VAL A 150 0.40 -9.34 -4.15
CA VAL A 150 -0.96 -9.81 -4.36
C VAL A 150 -0.90 -11.01 -5.31
N PHE A 151 -1.52 -12.12 -4.94
CA PHE A 151 -1.41 -13.34 -5.74
C PHE A 151 -2.28 -13.29 -7.00
N ASP A 152 -3.48 -12.74 -6.89
CA ASP A 152 -4.43 -12.64 -7.99
C ASP A 152 -5.19 -11.30 -7.91
N SER A 153 -5.26 -10.57 -9.04
CA SER A 153 -5.99 -9.31 -9.14
C SER A 153 -7.47 -9.46 -8.81
N GLU A 154 -8.08 -10.59 -9.14
CA GLU A 154 -9.50 -10.88 -8.86
C GLU A 154 -9.78 -10.95 -7.36
N SER A 155 -8.80 -11.39 -6.58
CA SER A 155 -8.92 -11.59 -5.12
C SER A 155 -8.17 -10.54 -4.30
N THR A 156 -8.01 -9.33 -4.84
CA THR A 156 -7.28 -8.24 -4.18
C THR A 156 -7.81 -7.99 -2.75
N PRO A 157 -6.93 -7.87 -1.73
CA PRO A 157 -7.37 -7.55 -0.37
C PRO A 157 -8.11 -6.21 -0.32
N ARG A 158 -9.20 -6.16 0.45
CA ARG A 158 -10.08 -4.97 0.55
C ARG A 158 -9.32 -3.67 0.87
N TRP A 159 -8.27 -3.72 1.68
CA TRP A 159 -7.49 -2.52 2.01
C TRP A 159 -6.68 -2.02 0.81
N VAL A 160 -6.13 -2.92 -0.02
CA VAL A 160 -5.46 -2.56 -1.28
C VAL A 160 -6.47 -1.98 -2.27
N GLU A 161 -7.65 -2.60 -2.35
CA GLU A 161 -8.76 -2.13 -3.20
C GLU A 161 -9.18 -0.70 -2.85
N ILE A 162 -9.35 -0.38 -1.56
CA ILE A 162 -9.69 0.96 -1.09
C ILE A 162 -8.58 1.96 -1.45
N LEU A 163 -7.31 1.61 -1.22
CA LEU A 163 -6.18 2.47 -1.56
C LEU A 163 -6.11 2.74 -3.07
N ARG A 164 -6.26 1.68 -3.87
CA ARG A 164 -6.30 1.74 -5.34
C ARG A 164 -7.42 2.66 -5.81
N ARG A 165 -8.64 2.46 -5.31
CA ARG A 165 -9.81 3.28 -5.65
C ARG A 165 -9.59 4.75 -5.29
N ASN A 166 -9.07 5.03 -4.09
CA ASN A 166 -8.78 6.40 -3.66
C ASN A 166 -7.73 7.08 -4.55
N LEU A 167 -6.66 6.35 -4.90
CA LEU A 167 -5.62 6.86 -5.79
C LEU A 167 -6.16 7.16 -7.18
N ILE A 168 -6.90 6.22 -7.77
CA ILE A 168 -7.49 6.38 -9.11
C ILE A 168 -8.49 7.53 -9.13
N MET A 169 -9.38 7.59 -8.16
CA MET A 169 -10.31 8.70 -8.05
C MET A 169 -9.58 10.04 -7.88
N THR A 170 -8.44 10.05 -7.18
CA THR A 170 -7.61 11.25 -7.05
C THR A 170 -6.92 11.60 -8.36
N MET A 171 -6.44 10.64 -9.13
CA MET A 171 -5.89 10.87 -10.47
C MET A 171 -6.95 11.42 -11.43
N LEU A 172 -8.20 10.94 -11.32
CA LEU A 172 -9.27 11.31 -12.25
C LEU A 172 -10.00 12.60 -11.87
N LYS A 173 -10.27 12.83 -10.57
CA LYS A 173 -11.03 14.00 -10.07
C LYS A 173 -10.18 15.03 -9.33
N GLY A 174 -8.94 14.68 -8.97
CA GLY A 174 -8.05 15.55 -8.23
C GLY A 174 -7.42 16.63 -9.10
N GLU A 175 -6.79 17.58 -8.44
CA GLU A 175 -6.01 18.64 -9.07
C GLU A 175 -4.55 18.20 -9.14
N THR A 176 -4.03 17.99 -10.35
CA THR A 176 -2.60 17.73 -10.54
C THR A 176 -1.81 19.00 -10.24
N LEU A 177 -1.01 18.96 -9.19
CA LEU A 177 -0.19 20.08 -8.75
C LEU A 177 1.17 20.12 -9.45
N ARG A 178 1.75 18.93 -9.74
CA ARG A 178 3.07 18.79 -10.34
C ARG A 178 3.23 17.43 -11.00
N LEU A 179 3.92 17.40 -12.14
CA LEU A 179 4.41 16.20 -12.82
C LEU A 179 5.64 16.64 -13.64
N ASP A 180 6.83 16.18 -13.27
CA ASP A 180 8.08 16.67 -13.89
C ASP A 180 8.41 15.90 -15.18
N ASP A 181 8.37 14.57 -15.13
CA ASP A 181 8.58 13.69 -16.27
C ASP A 181 7.56 12.55 -16.23
N PHE A 182 7.12 12.14 -17.42
CA PHE A 182 6.22 11.01 -17.60
C PHE A 182 6.56 10.31 -18.90
N LYS A 183 6.97 9.04 -18.80
CA LYS A 183 7.37 8.22 -19.92
C LYS A 183 6.57 6.94 -19.92
N THR A 184 6.05 6.59 -21.09
CA THR A 184 5.36 5.34 -21.34
C THR A 184 6.02 4.66 -22.53
N SER A 185 6.32 3.37 -22.37
CA SER A 185 6.84 2.56 -23.46
C SER A 185 6.07 1.26 -23.55
N VAL A 186 5.72 0.87 -24.77
CA VAL A 186 5.12 -0.43 -25.06
C VAL A 186 6.11 -1.19 -25.93
N ARG A 187 6.47 -2.40 -25.50
CA ARG A 187 7.32 -3.32 -26.25
C ARG A 187 6.52 -4.58 -26.54
N PHE A 188 6.61 -5.05 -27.77
CA PHE A 188 6.07 -6.34 -28.21
C PHE A 188 7.25 -7.24 -28.56
N GLY A 189 7.20 -8.51 -28.18
CA GLY A 189 8.20 -9.48 -28.60
C GLY A 189 8.51 -10.55 -27.55
N VAL A 190 9.54 -11.33 -27.83
CA VAL A 190 10.04 -12.36 -26.91
C VAL A 190 10.78 -11.66 -25.76
N PRO A 191 10.53 -12.01 -24.48
CA PRO A 191 11.08 -11.27 -23.33
C PRO A 191 12.60 -11.14 -23.34
N ASP A 192 13.14 -10.04 -22.82
CA ASP A 192 14.60 -9.83 -22.72
C ASP A 192 15.32 -10.91 -21.90
N ARG A 193 14.60 -11.61 -21.01
CA ARG A 193 15.10 -12.79 -20.28
C ARG A 193 15.54 -13.93 -21.20
N TRP A 194 15.08 -13.92 -22.45
CA TRP A 194 15.39 -14.89 -23.50
C TRP A 194 16.49 -14.43 -24.46
N GLN A 195 17.11 -13.27 -24.21
CA GLN A 195 18.29 -12.87 -24.98
C GLN A 195 19.56 -13.55 -24.48
N SER A 196 19.57 -14.07 -23.25
CA SER A 196 20.71 -14.87 -22.77
C SER A 196 20.86 -16.14 -23.61
N PRO A 197 22.09 -16.58 -23.92
CA PRO A 197 22.33 -17.79 -24.71
C PRO A 197 21.67 -19.04 -24.10
N GLU A 198 21.66 -19.12 -22.77
CA GLU A 198 21.09 -20.25 -22.01
C GLU A 198 19.57 -20.33 -22.15
N SER A 199 18.91 -19.17 -22.15
CA SER A 199 17.47 -19.08 -22.33
C SER A 199 17.04 -19.44 -23.75
N LYS A 200 17.80 -19.01 -24.77
CA LYS A 200 17.58 -19.41 -26.17
C LYS A 200 17.68 -20.91 -26.35
N GLN A 201 18.67 -21.54 -25.72
CA GLN A 201 18.87 -22.98 -25.80
C GLN A 201 17.72 -23.76 -25.14
N ARG A 202 17.14 -23.25 -24.04
CA ARG A 202 15.93 -23.83 -23.44
C ARG A 202 14.70 -23.69 -24.34
N GLN A 203 14.55 -22.58 -25.06
CA GLN A 203 13.46 -22.41 -26.02
C GLN A 203 13.53 -23.40 -27.19
N GLU A 204 14.72 -23.63 -27.72
CA GLU A 204 14.91 -24.61 -28.80
C GLU A 204 14.57 -26.04 -28.33
N VAL A 205 14.88 -26.37 -27.07
CA VAL A 205 14.60 -27.69 -26.49
C VAL A 205 13.13 -27.86 -26.13
N ASP A 206 12.48 -26.84 -25.57
CA ASP A 206 11.09 -26.93 -25.12
C ASP A 206 10.07 -26.76 -26.26
N GLY A 207 10.51 -26.44 -27.49
CA GLY A 207 9.64 -26.29 -28.65
C GLY A 207 8.57 -25.20 -28.50
N MET A 208 8.72 -24.33 -27.51
CA MET A 208 7.84 -23.18 -27.31
C MET A 208 8.19 -22.12 -28.34
N SER A 209 7.52 -22.18 -29.49
CA SER A 209 7.40 -21.05 -30.42
C SER A 209 7.04 -19.82 -29.58
N GLY A 210 8.01 -18.92 -29.40
CA GLY A 210 7.99 -17.88 -28.38
C GLY A 210 6.63 -17.20 -28.29
N GLU A 211 5.96 -17.40 -27.15
CA GLU A 211 4.72 -16.69 -26.90
C GLU A 211 5.02 -15.19 -26.99
N GLN A 212 4.29 -14.50 -27.86
CA GLN A 212 4.44 -13.06 -27.99
C GLN A 212 4.02 -12.43 -26.67
N GLU A 213 4.94 -11.73 -26.00
CA GLU A 213 4.64 -10.96 -24.80
C GLU A 213 4.50 -9.47 -25.16
N MET A 214 3.56 -8.82 -24.48
CA MET A 214 3.42 -7.37 -24.46
C MET A 214 3.92 -6.87 -23.11
N MET A 215 4.87 -5.94 -23.13
CA MET A 215 5.37 -5.26 -21.95
C MET A 215 5.06 -3.77 -22.03
N VAL A 216 4.33 -3.27 -21.04
CA VAL A 216 4.06 -1.86 -20.84
C VAL A 216 4.89 -1.38 -19.66
N THR A 217 5.69 -0.35 -19.86
CA THR A 217 6.47 0.31 -18.80
C THR A 217 6.03 1.76 -18.68
N VAL A 218 5.79 2.20 -17.45
CA VAL A 218 5.36 3.56 -17.12
C VAL A 218 6.29 4.09 -16.06
N MET A 219 6.96 5.20 -16.37
CA MET A 219 7.80 5.92 -15.44
C MET A 219 7.23 7.32 -15.21
N GLY A 220 7.21 7.76 -13.96
CA GLY A 220 6.78 9.10 -13.59
C GLY A 220 7.64 9.67 -12.49
N GLU A 221 7.95 10.97 -12.56
CA GLU A 221 8.76 11.68 -11.57
C GLU A 221 8.01 12.86 -10.96
N LYS A 222 8.13 13.01 -9.63
CA LYS A 222 7.55 14.08 -8.79
C LYS A 222 6.08 14.34 -9.08
N TYR A 223 5.30 13.26 -9.17
CA TYR A 223 3.86 13.33 -9.37
C TYR A 223 3.16 13.74 -8.08
N HIS A 224 2.65 14.96 -8.05
CA HIS A 224 1.89 15.51 -6.93
C HIS A 224 0.46 15.78 -7.37
N THR A 225 -0.50 15.20 -6.66
CA THR A 225 -1.93 15.42 -6.91
C THR A 225 -2.65 15.71 -5.61
N LYS A 226 -3.60 16.65 -5.65
CA LYS A 226 -4.44 17.04 -4.52
C LYS A 226 -5.83 16.43 -4.72
N ASN A 227 -6.28 15.65 -3.75
CA ASN A 227 -7.63 15.10 -3.79
C ASN A 227 -8.68 16.12 -3.32
N TRP A 228 -9.95 15.81 -3.57
CA TRP A 228 -11.11 16.61 -3.13
C TRP A 228 -11.27 16.68 -1.60
N GLN A 229 -10.51 15.89 -0.83
CA GLN A 229 -10.50 15.91 0.64
C GLN A 229 -9.37 16.78 1.20
N GLY A 230 -8.70 17.58 0.37
CA GLY A 230 -7.60 18.44 0.80
C GLY A 230 -6.32 17.69 1.16
N ARG A 231 -6.13 16.45 0.69
CA ARG A 231 -4.89 15.70 0.85
C ARG A 231 -4.04 15.77 -0.40
N ILE A 232 -2.74 15.91 -0.23
CA ILE A 232 -1.74 15.80 -1.29
C ILE A 232 -1.15 14.39 -1.25
N TYR A 233 -1.21 13.73 -2.41
CA TYR A 233 -0.45 12.54 -2.73
C TYR A 233 0.77 13.00 -3.51
N ALA A 234 1.95 12.88 -2.93
CA ALA A 234 3.21 13.21 -3.57
C ALA A 234 4.03 11.93 -3.75
N LEU A 235 4.38 11.59 -4.99
CA LEU A 235 5.20 10.45 -5.35
C LEU A 235 6.50 10.97 -5.98
N GLY A 236 7.65 10.63 -5.39
CA GLY A 236 8.95 11.11 -5.87
C GLY A 236 9.35 10.47 -7.19
N LYS A 237 9.31 9.15 -7.26
CA LYS A 237 9.50 8.36 -8.48
C LYS A 237 8.51 7.21 -8.49
N VAL A 238 7.96 6.91 -9.66
CA VAL A 238 7.05 5.79 -9.87
C VAL A 238 7.53 5.04 -11.09
N ASP A 239 7.76 3.74 -10.94
CA ASP A 239 8.13 2.85 -12.02
C ASP A 239 7.16 1.67 -12.00
N MET A 240 6.45 1.47 -13.10
CA MET A 240 5.47 0.42 -13.25
C MET A 240 5.82 -0.41 -14.49
N GLN A 241 5.79 -1.72 -14.34
CA GLN A 241 5.96 -2.66 -15.42
C GLN A 241 4.81 -3.66 -15.39
N TRP A 242 4.06 -3.68 -16.49
CA TRP A 242 3.05 -4.69 -16.75
C TRP A 242 3.54 -5.57 -17.89
N ARG A 243 3.53 -6.89 -17.68
CA ARG A 243 3.84 -7.89 -18.71
C ARG A 243 2.65 -8.80 -18.87
N THR A 244 2.27 -9.09 -20.10
CA THR A 244 1.21 -10.06 -20.41
C THR A 244 1.62 -10.89 -21.60
N SER A 245 1.36 -12.20 -21.53
CA SER A 245 1.41 -13.04 -22.72
C SER A 245 0.18 -12.71 -23.59
N LEU A 246 0.33 -12.65 -24.91
CA LEU A 246 -0.80 -12.42 -25.82
C LEU A 246 -1.68 -13.66 -25.95
N SER A 247 -1.15 -14.86 -25.66
CA SER A 247 -1.91 -16.11 -25.69
C SER A 247 -2.76 -16.31 -24.43
N SER A 248 -2.35 -15.72 -23.30
CA SER A 248 -2.99 -15.93 -22.00
C SER A 248 -3.51 -14.61 -21.41
N ASP A 249 -4.71 -14.63 -20.82
CA ASP A 249 -5.29 -13.49 -20.08
C ASP A 249 -4.65 -13.30 -18.69
N ARG A 250 -3.37 -13.64 -18.55
CA ARG A 250 -2.62 -13.55 -17.30
C ARG A 250 -1.35 -12.75 -17.55
N GLY A 251 -1.23 -11.66 -16.82
CA GLY A 251 -0.02 -10.86 -16.78
C GLY A 251 0.63 -10.85 -15.40
N ARG A 252 1.84 -10.34 -15.34
CA ARG A 252 2.52 -9.95 -14.11
C ARG A 252 2.57 -8.43 -14.05
N PHE A 253 2.28 -7.86 -12.89
CA PHE A 253 2.40 -6.42 -12.68
C PHE A 253 3.37 -6.15 -11.53
N VAL A 254 4.31 -5.24 -11.74
CA VAL A 254 5.25 -4.79 -10.72
C VAL A 254 5.23 -3.27 -10.71
N MET A 255 5.18 -2.69 -9.52
CA MET A 255 5.24 -1.26 -9.30
C MET A 255 6.22 -0.99 -8.16
N VAL A 256 7.18 -0.12 -8.43
CA VAL A 256 8.10 0.43 -7.43
C VAL A 256 7.81 1.91 -7.32
N MET A 257 7.56 2.39 -6.11
CA MET A 257 7.38 3.82 -5.84
C MET A 257 8.39 4.28 -4.80
N GLU A 258 8.98 5.44 -5.04
CA GLU A 258 9.93 6.08 -4.12
C GLU A 258 9.35 7.39 -3.57
N GLU A 259 9.67 7.68 -2.33
CA GLU A 259 9.28 8.88 -1.57
C GLU A 259 7.76 9.16 -1.55
N ALA A 260 6.94 8.12 -1.45
CA ALA A 260 5.49 8.26 -1.42
C ALA A 260 5.01 8.94 -0.13
N ARG A 261 4.22 10.02 -0.28
CA ARG A 261 3.71 10.85 0.81
C ARG A 261 2.22 11.08 0.64
N TRP A 262 1.44 10.83 1.68
CA TRP A 262 0.03 11.17 1.76
C TRP A 262 -0.18 12.14 2.92
N ILE A 263 -0.27 13.43 2.61
CA ILE A 263 -0.24 14.50 3.61
C ILE A 263 -1.55 15.28 3.55
N LYS A 264 -2.18 15.51 4.69
CA LYS A 264 -3.32 16.44 4.77
C LYS A 264 -2.80 17.88 4.69
N VAL A 265 -3.43 18.69 3.84
CA VAL A 265 -3.13 20.12 3.74
C VAL A 265 -4.09 20.87 4.66
N ARG A 266 -3.61 21.95 5.26
CA ARG A 266 -4.47 22.86 6.01
C ARG A 266 -5.39 23.60 5.07
N GLU A 267 -6.65 23.72 5.46
CA GLU A 267 -7.60 24.54 4.74
C GLU A 267 -7.38 26.01 5.10
N THR A 268 -7.65 26.92 4.16
CA THR A 268 -7.29 28.35 4.30
C THR A 268 -7.92 28.99 5.54
N TYR A 269 -9.16 28.62 5.89
CA TYR A 269 -9.84 29.14 7.08
C TYR A 269 -9.17 28.68 8.40
N GLU A 270 -8.49 27.53 8.41
CA GLU A 270 -7.73 27.05 9.58
C GLU A 270 -6.48 27.91 9.83
N LEU A 271 -5.98 28.58 8.78
CA LEU A 271 -4.83 29.49 8.85
C LEU A 271 -5.24 30.92 9.25
N GLU A 272 -6.40 31.38 8.78
CA GLU A 272 -6.82 32.79 8.87
C GLU A 272 -7.41 33.19 10.23
N THR A 273 -8.04 32.26 10.96
CA THR A 273 -8.76 32.61 12.20
C THR A 273 -7.92 32.29 13.46
N PRO A 274 -7.43 33.32 14.20
CA PRO A 274 -6.76 33.10 15.47
C PRO A 274 -7.80 32.74 16.54
N ILE A 275 -8.16 31.46 16.61
CA ILE A 275 -8.99 30.92 17.68
C ILE A 275 -8.16 30.90 18.98
N SER A 276 -8.74 31.29 20.11
CA SER A 276 -8.04 31.22 21.40
C SER A 276 -7.64 29.77 21.74
N THR A 277 -6.39 29.56 22.19
CA THR A 277 -5.87 28.23 22.56
C THR A 277 -6.80 27.41 23.48
N PRO A 278 -7.40 27.96 24.55
CA PRO A 278 -8.31 27.17 25.39
C PRO A 278 -9.56 26.70 24.64
N TYR A 279 -10.10 27.52 23.74
CA TYR A 279 -11.23 27.11 22.91
C TYR A 279 -10.83 26.01 21.92
N GLN A 280 -9.63 26.07 21.33
CA GLN A 280 -9.11 25.01 20.46
C GLN A 280 -8.92 23.68 21.20
N ILE A 281 -8.45 23.71 22.46
CA ILE A 281 -8.31 22.50 23.28
C ILE A 281 -9.69 21.92 23.58
N LEU A 282 -10.64 22.76 24.04
CA LEU A 282 -12.00 22.32 24.33
C LEU A 282 -12.69 21.75 23.09
N SER A 283 -12.59 22.44 21.95
CA SER A 283 -13.15 21.95 20.68
C SER A 283 -12.51 20.64 20.25
N SER A 284 -11.19 20.49 20.41
CA SER A 284 -10.48 19.24 20.10
C SER A 284 -10.94 18.09 20.99
N ILE A 285 -11.19 18.33 22.28
CA ILE A 285 -11.73 17.32 23.21
C ILE A 285 -13.15 16.91 22.79
N LEU A 286 -14.00 17.89 22.46
CA LEU A 286 -15.38 17.63 22.03
C LEU A 286 -15.46 16.91 20.68
N GLN A 287 -14.53 17.20 19.76
CA GLN A 287 -14.46 16.57 18.44
C GLN A 287 -13.76 15.21 18.47
N LEU A 288 -12.93 14.92 19.48
CA LEU A 288 -12.13 13.69 19.56
C LEU A 288 -12.95 12.42 19.32
N PRO A 289 -14.15 12.21 19.91
CA PRO A 289 -14.94 11.00 19.64
C PRO A 289 -15.38 10.89 18.18
N VAL A 290 -15.78 12.01 17.56
CA VAL A 290 -16.18 12.07 16.16
C VAL A 290 -14.99 11.78 15.26
N THR A 291 -13.83 12.38 15.54
CA THR A 291 -12.62 12.13 14.77
C THR A 291 -12.11 10.70 14.95
N LEU A 292 -12.18 10.12 16.15
CA LEU A 292 -11.83 8.71 16.38
C LEU A 292 -12.78 7.79 15.61
N TRP A 293 -14.07 8.09 15.58
CA TRP A 293 -15.05 7.34 14.78
C TRP A 293 -14.78 7.44 13.29
N GLN A 294 -14.47 8.63 12.78
CA GLN A 294 -14.08 8.84 11.38
C GLN A 294 -12.76 8.13 11.05
N THR A 295 -11.79 8.17 11.97
CA THR A 295 -10.51 7.47 11.84
C THR A 295 -10.70 5.96 11.76
N TYR A 296 -11.59 5.42 12.59
CA TYR A 296 -11.92 3.99 12.60
C TYR A 296 -12.53 3.54 11.27
N ASN A 297 -13.42 4.34 10.70
CA ASN A 297 -14.05 4.04 9.42
C ASN A 297 -13.16 4.34 8.21
N ASN A 298 -12.26 5.32 8.33
CA ASN A 298 -11.36 5.74 7.26
C ASN A 298 -10.02 6.21 7.83
N ILE A 299 -9.11 5.26 8.00
CA ILE A 299 -7.75 5.49 8.55
C ILE A 299 -6.99 6.54 7.73
N ALA A 300 -7.23 6.60 6.42
CA ALA A 300 -6.55 7.54 5.52
C ALA A 300 -6.89 9.02 5.81
N THR A 301 -7.98 9.32 6.53
CA THR A 301 -8.32 10.70 6.91
C THR A 301 -7.50 11.21 8.09
N ALA A 302 -7.08 10.32 8.99
CA ALA A 302 -6.51 10.68 10.28
C ALA A 302 -4.98 10.55 10.35
N ALA A 303 -4.40 9.82 9.40
CA ALA A 303 -2.98 9.55 9.34
C ALA A 303 -2.33 10.30 8.17
N ASP A 304 -1.19 10.94 8.44
CA ASP A 304 -0.22 11.25 7.39
C ASP A 304 0.69 10.04 7.21
N VAL A 305 0.98 9.69 5.95
CA VAL A 305 1.76 8.50 5.64
C VAL A 305 2.97 8.91 4.81
N TYR A 306 4.15 8.44 5.21
CA TYR A 306 5.39 8.55 4.47
C TYR A 306 5.99 7.17 4.25
N ILE A 307 6.28 6.83 3.01
CA ILE A 307 6.83 5.54 2.63
C ILE A 307 8.02 5.80 1.69
N PRO A 308 9.27 5.62 2.14
CA PRO A 308 10.44 5.87 1.31
C PRO A 308 10.48 5.00 0.06
N VAL A 309 10.12 3.72 0.18
CA VAL A 309 10.06 2.77 -0.94
C VAL A 309 8.86 1.85 -0.76
N ILE A 310 8.06 1.70 -1.81
CA ILE A 310 6.95 0.75 -1.92
C ILE A 310 7.27 -0.21 -3.06
N ASN A 311 7.24 -1.51 -2.78
CA ASN A 311 7.33 -2.56 -3.78
C ASN A 311 6.00 -3.32 -3.85
N LEU A 312 5.24 -3.11 -4.91
CA LEU A 312 3.96 -3.77 -5.15
C LEU A 312 4.11 -4.74 -6.32
N SER A 313 3.74 -5.99 -6.13
CA SER A 313 3.71 -6.99 -7.20
C SER A 313 2.40 -7.75 -7.23
N TYR A 314 1.91 -8.03 -8.44
CA TYR A 314 0.83 -8.96 -8.69
C TYR A 314 1.37 -10.14 -9.48
N ASP A 315 1.16 -11.35 -8.98
CA ASP A 315 1.60 -12.57 -9.66
C ASP A 315 0.69 -12.90 -10.85
N GLN A 316 -0.62 -12.74 -10.68
CA GLN A 316 -1.62 -12.87 -11.73
C GLN A 316 -2.43 -11.59 -11.80
N PHE A 317 -2.12 -10.74 -12.76
CA PHE A 317 -2.78 -9.48 -13.02
C PHE A 317 -3.56 -9.54 -14.32
N ARG A 318 -4.86 -9.24 -14.27
CA ARG A 318 -5.70 -9.08 -15.45
C ARG A 318 -6.06 -7.61 -15.63
N LEU A 319 -5.94 -7.10 -16.85
CA LEU A 319 -6.26 -5.70 -17.14
C LEU A 319 -7.75 -5.40 -16.89
N ARG A 320 -8.64 -6.37 -17.14
CA ARG A 320 -10.08 -6.24 -16.89
C ARG A 320 -10.44 -6.08 -15.41
N ASP A 321 -9.60 -6.60 -14.51
CA ASP A 321 -9.78 -6.48 -13.06
C ASP A 321 -9.20 -5.15 -12.53
N SER A 322 -8.64 -4.33 -13.42
CA SER A 322 -8.13 -3.02 -13.06
C SER A 322 -9.30 -2.08 -12.76
N GLU A 323 -9.27 -1.51 -11.55
CA GLU A 323 -10.22 -0.48 -11.12
C GLU A 323 -10.21 0.74 -12.05
N VAL A 324 -9.09 0.98 -12.74
CA VAL A 324 -8.96 2.08 -13.71
C VAL A 324 -9.98 1.92 -14.83
N VAL A 325 -10.06 0.73 -15.43
CA VAL A 325 -11.02 0.46 -16.52
C VAL A 325 -12.46 0.62 -16.01
N HIS A 326 -12.75 0.11 -14.80
CA HIS A 326 -14.07 0.24 -14.20
C HIS A 326 -14.45 1.71 -13.94
N GLN A 327 -13.57 2.49 -13.32
CA GLN A 327 -13.81 3.90 -13.00
C GLN A 327 -13.86 4.78 -14.26
N ILE A 328 -13.03 4.52 -15.27
CA ILE A 328 -13.13 5.20 -16.57
C ILE A 328 -14.48 4.90 -17.22
N GLY A 329 -14.93 3.65 -17.19
CA GLY A 329 -16.26 3.26 -17.69
C GLY A 329 -17.39 4.05 -17.01
N ILE A 330 -17.38 4.10 -15.68
CA ILE A 330 -18.36 4.89 -14.90
C ILE A 330 -18.27 6.37 -15.24
N MET A 331 -17.06 6.95 -15.35
CA MET A 331 -16.91 8.36 -15.69
C MET A 331 -17.38 8.69 -17.10
N VAL A 332 -17.17 7.79 -18.04
CA VAL A 332 -17.67 7.93 -19.41
C VAL A 332 -19.19 7.85 -19.40
N GLU A 333 -19.80 6.92 -18.66
CA GLU A 333 -21.26 6.83 -18.51
C GLU A 333 -21.86 8.09 -17.85
N GLU A 334 -21.27 8.57 -16.76
CA GLU A 334 -21.68 9.80 -16.05
C GLU A 334 -21.56 11.04 -16.93
N ASN A 335 -20.50 11.14 -17.75
CA ASN A 335 -20.24 12.30 -18.60
C ASN A 335 -20.78 12.17 -20.03
N MET A 336 -21.23 10.99 -20.47
CA MET A 336 -21.79 10.77 -21.82
C MET A 336 -23.01 11.66 -22.06
N TRP A 337 -23.81 11.91 -21.03
CA TRP A 337 -24.92 12.86 -21.08
C TRP A 337 -24.48 14.32 -21.19
N ALA A 338 -23.26 14.66 -20.75
CA ALA A 338 -22.71 16.01 -20.78
C ALA A 338 -21.86 16.32 -22.02
N ILE A 339 -21.26 15.31 -22.66
CA ILE A 339 -20.22 15.50 -23.70
C ILE A 339 -20.72 15.25 -25.14
N GLY A 340 -21.92 14.70 -25.36
CA GLY A 340 -22.58 14.73 -26.68
C GLY A 340 -21.72 14.26 -27.87
N GLY A 341 -21.61 12.94 -28.06
CA GLY A 341 -21.35 12.32 -29.37
C GLY A 341 -19.90 12.13 -29.84
N PHE A 342 -18.87 12.77 -29.26
CA PHE A 342 -17.49 12.63 -29.78
C PHE A 342 -16.71 11.40 -29.24
N LEU A 343 -17.02 10.92 -28.04
CA LEU A 343 -16.30 9.80 -27.39
C LEU A 343 -16.90 8.40 -27.68
N GLU A 344 -18.02 8.35 -28.38
CA GLU A 344 -18.80 7.11 -28.62
C GLU A 344 -18.01 6.05 -29.41
N GLY A 345 -17.12 6.46 -30.31
CA GLY A 345 -16.33 5.56 -31.15
C GLY A 345 -15.10 4.95 -30.45
N PHE A 346 -14.28 5.77 -29.77
CA PHE A 346 -12.97 5.30 -29.28
C PHE A 346 -13.08 4.49 -27.98
N VAL A 347 -13.92 4.94 -27.04
CA VAL A 347 -14.12 4.23 -25.76
C VAL A 347 -15.03 3.02 -25.93
N GLY A 348 -16.04 3.12 -26.82
CA GLY A 348 -16.92 2.01 -27.16
C GLY A 348 -16.17 0.82 -27.71
N ASP A 349 -15.20 1.02 -28.62
CA ASP A 349 -14.39 -0.04 -29.22
C ASP A 349 -13.41 -0.69 -28.23
N LEU A 350 -12.83 0.11 -27.33
CA LEU A 350 -11.90 -0.38 -26.29
C LEU A 350 -12.64 -1.18 -25.22
N LEU A 351 -13.83 -0.75 -24.82
CA LEU A 351 -14.67 -1.45 -23.86
C LEU A 351 -15.32 -2.71 -24.45
N THR A 352 -15.88 -2.65 -25.67
CA THR A 352 -16.48 -3.85 -26.30
C THR A 352 -15.45 -4.95 -26.57
N LYS A 353 -14.21 -4.60 -26.94
CA LYS A 353 -13.11 -5.57 -27.07
C LYS A 353 -12.65 -6.13 -25.73
N SER A 354 -12.74 -5.37 -24.63
CA SER A 354 -12.38 -5.87 -23.29
C SER A 354 -13.44 -6.79 -22.67
N ILE A 355 -14.68 -6.72 -23.15
CA ILE A 355 -15.84 -7.44 -22.59
C ILE A 355 -16.12 -8.76 -23.34
N GLN A 356 -15.71 -8.94 -24.59
CA GLN A 356 -15.99 -10.18 -25.33
C GLN A 356 -15.14 -11.37 -24.81
N PRO A 357 -15.76 -12.37 -24.15
CA PRO A 357 -15.04 -13.54 -23.66
C PRO A 357 -15.02 -14.59 -24.77
N GLY A 358 -13.83 -14.85 -25.33
CA GLY A 358 -13.58 -15.98 -26.23
C GLY A 358 -14.11 -15.76 -27.66
N GLY A 359 -13.21 -15.42 -28.58
CA GLY A 359 -13.61 -15.19 -29.98
C GLY A 359 -12.48 -15.03 -30.99
N GLY A 360 -11.48 -15.92 -30.96
CA GLY A 360 -10.79 -16.46 -32.16
C GLY A 360 -10.22 -15.54 -33.25
N LYS A 361 -10.06 -14.23 -33.07
CA LYS A 361 -9.60 -13.32 -34.16
C LYS A 361 -8.47 -12.36 -33.78
N ALA A 362 -7.58 -12.76 -32.87
CA ALA A 362 -6.36 -12.00 -32.60
C ALA A 362 -5.29 -12.13 -33.72
N GLY A 363 -5.40 -13.14 -34.60
CA GLY A 363 -4.41 -13.40 -35.65
C GLY A 363 -4.36 -12.36 -36.78
N ALA A 364 -5.47 -11.69 -37.11
CA ALA A 364 -5.53 -10.81 -38.28
C ALA A 364 -4.84 -9.45 -38.10
N LEU A 365 -4.64 -8.99 -36.86
CA LEU A 365 -4.03 -7.69 -36.58
C LEU A 365 -2.49 -7.77 -36.46
N ALA A 366 -1.95 -8.96 -36.17
CA ALA A 366 -0.51 -9.18 -36.10
C ALA A 366 0.14 -9.21 -37.50
N ASP A 367 -0.58 -9.73 -38.50
CA ASP A 367 -0.11 -9.77 -39.89
C ASP A 367 -0.05 -8.37 -40.52
N GLU A 368 -0.95 -7.44 -40.13
CA GLU A 368 -1.02 -6.09 -40.70
C GLU A 368 0.04 -5.12 -40.12
N ILE A 369 0.60 -5.43 -38.95
CA ILE A 369 1.67 -4.63 -38.31
C ILE A 369 3.07 -5.12 -38.76
N SER A 370 3.18 -6.35 -39.28
CA SER A 370 4.47 -6.93 -39.68
C SER A 370 5.00 -6.44 -41.03
N GLU A 371 4.15 -5.87 -41.90
CA GLU A 371 4.53 -5.44 -43.26
C GLU A 371 5.14 -4.02 -43.37
N GLY A 372 5.37 -3.32 -42.25
CA GLY A 372 5.81 -1.93 -42.29
C GLY A 372 6.93 -1.57 -41.33
N LYS A 373 8.15 -2.12 -41.49
CA LYS A 373 9.31 -1.58 -40.75
C LYS A 373 10.71 -1.89 -41.34
N ASP A 374 11.00 -1.30 -42.49
CA ASP A 374 12.40 -1.03 -42.91
C ASP A 374 12.68 0.47 -42.78
N SER A 375 13.20 0.91 -41.63
CA SER A 375 13.94 2.17 -41.53
C SER A 375 14.85 2.19 -40.29
N ALA A 376 16.10 2.52 -40.54
CA ALA A 376 17.17 2.62 -39.55
C ALA A 376 16.83 3.67 -38.46
N GLY A 377 16.76 3.21 -37.21
CA GLY A 377 16.66 4.06 -36.03
C GLY A 377 18.04 4.39 -35.44
N PRO A 378 18.21 5.55 -34.79
CA PRO A 378 19.48 6.01 -34.25
C PRO A 378 19.90 5.22 -33.00
N GLU A 379 21.21 5.05 -32.81
CA GLU A 379 21.82 4.55 -31.58
C GLU A 379 21.47 5.47 -30.41
N VAL A 380 20.53 5.02 -29.58
CA VAL A 380 20.29 5.57 -28.25
C VAL A 380 21.21 4.81 -27.29
N MET A 381 22.09 5.54 -26.57
CA MET A 381 22.85 4.98 -25.46
C MET A 381 21.88 4.41 -24.43
N GLN A 382 21.80 3.08 -24.37
CA GLN A 382 21.08 2.35 -23.34
C GLN A 382 21.96 2.34 -22.10
N GLU A 383 21.60 3.15 -21.11
CA GLU A 383 22.03 2.91 -19.74
C GLU A 383 21.41 1.56 -19.33
N GLU A 384 22.25 0.62 -18.93
CA GLU A 384 21.86 -0.76 -18.59
C GLU A 384 21.05 -0.77 -17.29
N GLU A 385 19.79 -0.31 -17.36
CA GLU A 385 18.85 -0.43 -16.26
C GLU A 385 18.57 -1.91 -16.03
N LYS A 386 19.09 -2.44 -14.91
CA LYS A 386 18.75 -3.78 -14.45
C LYS A 386 17.23 -3.94 -14.44
N PRO A 387 16.68 -5.01 -15.05
CA PRO A 387 15.24 -5.21 -15.13
C PRO A 387 14.64 -5.21 -13.72
N LEU A 388 13.54 -4.47 -13.52
CA LEU A 388 12.80 -4.37 -12.25
C LEU A 388 12.50 -5.73 -11.60
N GLU A 389 12.42 -6.78 -12.40
CA GLU A 389 12.27 -8.15 -11.93
C GLU A 389 13.45 -8.68 -11.13
N GLU A 390 14.69 -8.25 -11.38
CA GLU A 390 15.84 -8.61 -10.54
C GLU A 390 15.65 -8.03 -9.13
N LYS A 391 15.22 -6.77 -9.04
CA LYS A 391 14.84 -6.13 -7.77
C LYS A 391 13.63 -6.83 -7.12
N ALA A 392 12.66 -7.26 -7.91
CA ALA A 392 11.50 -8.00 -7.41
C ALA A 392 11.82 -9.44 -6.99
N ALA A 393 12.80 -10.09 -7.63
CA ALA A 393 13.27 -11.43 -7.29
C ALA A 393 14.04 -11.43 -5.97
N ASP A 394 14.90 -10.44 -5.75
CA ASP A 394 15.53 -10.21 -4.43
C ASP A 394 14.46 -10.00 -3.35
N ASN A 395 13.38 -9.29 -3.69
CA ASN A 395 12.25 -9.13 -2.78
C ASN A 395 11.52 -10.44 -2.49
N GLN A 396 11.41 -11.33 -3.48
CA GLN A 396 10.74 -12.62 -3.35
C GLN A 396 11.56 -13.59 -2.47
N ILE A 397 12.88 -13.62 -2.63
CA ILE A 397 13.77 -14.42 -1.77
C ILE A 397 13.66 -14.01 -0.30
N ILE A 398 13.56 -12.70 -0.01
CA ILE A 398 13.38 -12.19 1.36
C ILE A 398 12.03 -12.63 1.92
N MET A 399 10.96 -12.58 1.13
CA MET A 399 9.62 -12.97 1.56
C MET A 399 9.52 -14.48 1.83
N ASP A 400 10.11 -15.30 0.96
CA ASP A 400 10.07 -16.76 1.06
C ASP A 400 11.03 -17.28 2.16
N GLY A 401 12.19 -16.64 2.33
CA GLY A 401 13.13 -16.96 3.42
C GLY A 401 12.59 -16.69 4.83
N HIS A 402 11.58 -15.83 4.96
CA HIS A 402 10.84 -15.64 6.21
C HIS A 402 9.74 -16.70 6.44
N ALA A 403 9.31 -17.40 5.39
CA ALA A 403 8.32 -18.47 5.48
C ALA A 403 8.94 -19.84 5.82
N GLU A 404 10.19 -20.09 5.42
CA GLU A 404 10.86 -21.41 5.58
C GLU A 404 11.51 -21.63 6.96
N LYS A 405 11.54 -20.62 7.85
CA LYS A 405 12.09 -20.74 9.22
C LYS A 405 11.06 -21.05 10.31
N ASP A 406 9.82 -21.38 9.93
CA ASP A 406 8.77 -21.93 10.81
C ASP A 406 8.65 -23.44 10.62
#